data_AF-A0A972QUB0-F1
#
_entry.id   AF-A0A972QUB0-F1
#
_cell.length_a   1.000
_cell.length_b   1.000
_cell.length_c   1.000
_cell.angle_alpha   90.00
_cell.angle_beta   90.00
_cell.angle_gamma   90.00
#
_symmetry.space_group_name_H-M   'P 1'
#
loop_
_entity.id
_entity.type
_entity.pdbx_description
1 polymer ?
#
loop_
_entity_poly.entity_id
_entity_poly.type
_entity_poly.pdbx_seq_one_letter_code
_entity_poly.pdbx_strand_id
1 'polypeptide(L)'
;AFRTAVALKMLQSYSFPGNVRELESIIKKAVVLSHGELLDQNLSESLAQAREVKPLLAQVSRWALSLKEELGKVEKALLRDAMLKCANTRDMAVLLSISQASVVRKMKRYGLNRLLNHK
;
A
#
# COMPACT_ATOMS: atom_id res chain seq x y z
N ALA A 1 36.03 -9.29 20.30
CA ALA A 1 35.58 -7.89 20.43
C ALA A 1 34.71 -7.54 19.24
N PHE A 2 33.39 -7.45 19.45
CA PHE A 2 32.39 -7.21 18.41
C PHE A 2 32.67 -5.88 17.70
N ARG A 3 33.04 -5.90 16.41
CA ARG A 3 33.21 -4.70 15.58
C ARG A 3 31.85 -4.17 15.09
N THR A 4 30.92 -3.93 16.03
CA THR A 4 29.55 -3.46 15.76
C THR A 4 29.46 -2.03 15.21
N ALA A 5 30.56 -1.27 15.20
CA ALA A 5 30.58 0.13 14.79
C ALA A 5 30.27 0.34 13.29
N VAL A 6 30.70 -0.58 12.42
CA VAL A 6 30.47 -0.48 10.97
C VAL A 6 29.02 -0.84 10.64
N ALA A 7 28.53 -1.95 11.18
CA ALA A 7 27.13 -2.37 11.07
C ALA A 7 26.14 -1.29 11.57
N LEU A 8 26.42 -0.67 12.72
CA LEU A 8 25.60 0.42 13.26
C LEU A 8 25.59 1.65 12.35
N LYS A 9 26.75 2.05 11.82
CA LYS A 9 26.85 3.20 10.91
C LYS A 9 26.11 2.94 9.60
N MET A 10 26.13 1.71 9.10
CA MET A 10 25.38 1.30 7.91
C MET A 10 23.87 1.34 8.15
N LEU A 11 23.38 0.80 9.27
CA LEU A 11 21.96 0.89 9.66
C LEU A 11 21.52 2.35 9.83
N GLN A 12 22.34 3.20 10.46
CA GLN A 12 22.05 4.62 10.64
C GLN A 12 22.02 5.41 9.31
N SER A 13 22.78 4.97 8.30
CA SER A 13 22.82 5.62 6.99
C SER A 13 21.64 5.29 6.08
N TYR A 14 20.82 4.29 6.44
CA TYR A 14 19.68 3.89 5.62
C TYR A 14 18.41 4.64 6.03
N SER A 15 17.87 5.48 5.13
CA SER A 15 16.56 6.09 5.34
C SER A 15 15.48 5.02 5.17
N PHE A 16 15.11 4.35 6.27
CA PHE A 16 13.98 3.41 6.34
C PHE A 16 12.67 4.16 6.07
N PRO A 17 11.99 3.91 4.94
CA PRO A 17 10.80 4.68 4.56
C PRO A 17 9.50 4.14 5.18
N GLY A 18 9.53 3.00 5.89
CA GLY A 18 8.33 2.43 6.49
C GLY A 18 8.56 1.32 7.51
N ASN A 19 8.09 1.59 8.73
CA ASN A 19 7.87 0.68 9.86
C ASN A 19 9.06 -0.17 10.34
N VAL A 20 9.25 -0.15 11.66
CA VAL A 20 10.18 -0.98 12.47
C VAL A 20 10.23 -2.46 12.05
N ARG A 21 9.18 -2.97 11.39
CA ARG A 21 9.11 -4.32 10.79
C ARG A 21 10.13 -4.59 9.69
N GLU A 22 10.50 -3.61 8.86
CA GLU A 22 11.56 -3.80 7.85
C GLU A 22 12.93 -3.93 8.52
N LEU A 23 13.20 -3.09 9.52
CA LEU A 23 14.42 -3.17 10.33
C LEU A 23 14.53 -4.53 11.00
N GLU A 24 13.44 -5.02 11.58
CA GLU A 24 13.36 -6.34 12.20
C GLU A 24 13.65 -7.46 11.21
N SER A 25 13.11 -7.39 9.99
CA SER A 25 13.36 -8.41 8.95
C SER A 25 14.81 -8.44 8.49
N ILE A 26 15.43 -7.25 8.31
CA ILE A 26 16.83 -7.12 7.90
C ILE A 26 17.77 -7.65 9.00
N ILE A 27 17.51 -7.30 10.26
CA ILE A 27 18.30 -7.80 11.40
C ILE A 27 18.13 -9.32 11.54
N LYS A 28 16.91 -9.85 11.46
CA LYS A 28 16.66 -11.30 11.52
C LYS A 28 17.42 -12.04 10.41
N LYS A 29 17.38 -11.55 9.18
CA LYS A 29 18.14 -12.15 8.06
C LYS A 29 19.65 -12.09 8.29
N ALA A 30 20.17 -10.95 8.73
CA ALA A 30 21.60 -10.80 8.98
C ALA A 30 22.12 -11.73 10.09
N VAL A 31 21.32 -11.96 11.14
CA VAL A 31 21.66 -12.90 12.24
C VAL A 31 21.56 -14.35 11.79
N VAL A 32 20.57 -14.70 10.97
CA VAL A 32 20.43 -16.07 10.42
C VAL A 32 21.56 -16.40 9.43
N LEU A 33 22.00 -15.42 8.64
CA LEU A 33 23.07 -15.58 7.66
C LEU A 33 24.49 -15.51 8.26
N SER A 34 24.66 -14.97 9.47
CA SER A 34 25.95 -14.96 10.16
C SER A 34 26.28 -16.33 10.78
N HIS A 35 27.01 -17.17 10.07
CA HIS A 35 27.60 -18.42 10.57
C HIS A 35 28.97 -18.22 11.25
N GLY A 36 29.11 -17.19 12.09
CA GLY A 36 30.37 -16.85 12.76
C GLY A 36 30.52 -15.35 12.96
N GLU A 37 31.44 -14.94 13.83
CA GLU A 37 31.61 -13.63 14.49
C GLU A 37 31.65 -12.35 13.60
N LEU A 38 31.44 -12.43 12.28
CA LEU A 38 31.53 -11.33 11.33
C LEU A 38 30.16 -11.00 10.72
N LEU A 39 29.38 -10.16 11.42
CA LEU A 39 28.12 -9.58 10.94
C LEU A 39 28.31 -8.58 9.79
N ASP A 40 29.51 -8.02 9.61
CA ASP A 40 29.75 -6.88 8.72
C ASP A 40 29.57 -7.20 7.22
N GLN A 41 29.99 -8.38 6.76
CA GLN A 41 29.89 -8.75 5.33
C GLN A 41 28.45 -9.12 4.94
N ASN A 42 27.77 -9.90 5.78
CA ASN A 42 26.40 -10.36 5.52
C ASN A 42 25.36 -9.23 5.63
N LEU A 43 25.62 -8.23 6.48
CA LEU A 43 24.80 -7.03 6.57
C LEU A 43 24.94 -6.18 5.31
N SER A 44 26.15 -6.05 4.76
CA SER A 44 26.40 -5.30 3.51
C SER A 44 25.69 -5.94 2.31
N GLU A 45 25.71 -7.26 2.19
CA GLU A 45 24.96 -7.98 1.13
C GLU A 45 23.45 -7.85 1.30
N SER A 46 22.93 -7.98 2.53
CA SER A 46 21.50 -7.80 2.80
C SER A 46 21.03 -6.38 2.53
N LEU A 47 21.84 -5.37 2.83
CA LEU A 47 21.56 -3.96 2.53
C LEU A 47 21.65 -3.67 1.02
N ALA A 48 22.60 -4.29 0.31
CA ALA A 48 22.69 -4.19 -1.15
C ALA A 48 21.46 -4.79 -1.84
N GLN A 49 21.01 -5.97 -1.42
CA GLN A 49 19.77 -6.57 -1.91
C GLN A 49 18.54 -5.72 -1.57
N ALA A 50 18.47 -5.15 -0.36
CA ALA A 50 17.39 -4.22 0.01
C ALA A 50 17.38 -2.95 -0.87
N ARG A 51 18.54 -2.52 -1.36
CA ARG A 51 18.69 -1.36 -2.25
C ARG A 51 18.22 -1.66 -3.68
N GLU A 52 18.36 -2.89 -4.17
CA GLU A 52 17.82 -3.34 -5.47
C GLU A 52 16.32 -3.62 -5.45
N VAL A 53 15.78 -4.05 -4.30
CA VAL A 53 14.32 -4.21 -4.12
C VAL A 53 13.62 -2.84 -4.10
N LYS A 54 14.32 -1.76 -3.72
CA LYS A 54 13.78 -0.39 -3.62
C LYS A 54 13.14 0.14 -4.93
N PRO A 55 13.80 0.08 -6.11
CA PRO A 55 13.18 0.49 -7.38
C PRO A 55 11.99 -0.39 -7.78
N LEU A 56 12.06 -1.70 -7.53
CA LEU A 56 10.95 -2.62 -7.84
C LEU A 56 9.73 -2.35 -6.95
N LEU A 57 9.95 -2.21 -5.64
CA LEU A 57 8.88 -1.90 -4.68
C LEU A 57 8.27 -0.53 -4.98
N ALA A 58 9.08 0.48 -5.35
CA ALA A 58 8.59 1.80 -5.76
C ALA A 58 7.83 1.78 -7.10
N GLN A 59 8.18 0.88 -8.03
CA GLN A 59 7.43 0.67 -9.27
C GLN A 59 6.09 -0.04 -8.99
N VAL A 60 6.08 -1.11 -8.20
CA VAL A 60 4.85 -1.80 -7.77
C VAL A 60 3.94 -0.86 -6.98
N SER A 61 4.51 -0.01 -6.12
CA SER A 61 3.76 1.02 -5.38
C SER A 61 3.10 2.02 -6.33
N ARG A 62 3.81 2.47 -7.37
CA ARG A 62 3.26 3.37 -8.40
C ARG A 62 2.15 2.70 -9.21
N TRP A 63 2.33 1.44 -9.61
CA TRP A 63 1.28 0.68 -10.29
C TRP A 63 0.07 0.42 -9.39
N ALA A 64 0.27 0.14 -8.12
CA ALA A 64 -0.81 -0.04 -7.15
C ALA A 64 -1.61 1.26 -6.94
N LEU A 65 -0.92 2.42 -6.87
CA LEU A 65 -1.58 3.72 -6.85
C LEU A 65 -2.36 3.98 -8.14
N SER A 66 -1.74 3.75 -9.29
CA SER A 66 -2.38 3.91 -10.60
C SER A 66 -3.61 3.00 -10.77
N LEU A 67 -3.51 1.72 -10.39
CA LEU A 67 -4.63 0.77 -10.46
C LEU A 67 -5.77 1.19 -9.54
N LYS A 68 -5.46 1.60 -8.30
CA LYS A 68 -6.45 2.07 -7.33
C LYS A 68 -7.16 3.33 -7.83
N GLU A 69 -6.42 4.24 -8.47
CA GLU A 69 -6.98 5.46 -9.07
C GLU A 69 -7.88 5.15 -10.27
N GLU A 70 -7.45 4.27 -11.19
CA GLU A 70 -8.23 3.87 -12.35
C GLU A 70 -9.51 3.11 -11.95
N LEU A 71 -9.42 2.16 -11.03
CA LEU A 71 -10.60 1.49 -10.46
C LEU A 71 -11.54 2.50 -9.79
N GLY A 72 -10.98 3.50 -9.10
CA GLY A 72 -11.77 4.58 -8.51
C GLY A 72 -12.53 5.41 -9.53
N LYS A 73 -11.96 5.67 -10.71
CA LYS A 73 -12.63 6.39 -11.81
C LYS A 73 -13.80 5.57 -12.37
N VAL A 74 -13.57 4.30 -12.67
CA VAL A 74 -14.60 3.38 -13.17
C VAL A 74 -15.73 3.24 -12.16
N GLU A 75 -15.38 3.03 -10.89
CA GLU A 75 -16.36 2.89 -9.81
C GLU A 75 -17.21 4.16 -9.62
N LYS A 76 -16.58 5.34 -9.70
CA LYS A 76 -17.29 6.63 -9.66
C LYS A 76 -18.23 6.82 -10.85
N ALA A 77 -17.84 6.37 -12.04
CA ALA A 77 -18.68 6.45 -13.24
C ALA A 77 -19.91 5.54 -13.12
N LEU A 78 -19.72 4.29 -12.69
CA LEU A 78 -20.82 3.33 -12.48
C LEU A 78 -21.80 3.81 -11.39
N LEU A 79 -21.28 4.35 -10.29
CA LEU A 79 -22.14 4.92 -9.25
C LEU A 79 -22.96 6.11 -9.76
N ARG A 80 -22.39 6.97 -10.61
CA ARG A 80 -23.14 8.08 -11.23
C ARG A 80 -24.23 7.57 -12.18
N ASP A 81 -23.92 6.59 -13.02
CA ASP A 81 -24.90 6.00 -13.93
C ASP A 81 -26.05 5.34 -13.15
N ALA A 82 -25.72 4.59 -12.09
CA ALA A 82 -26.71 4.02 -11.18
C ALA A 82 -27.57 5.09 -10.49
N MET A 83 -27.00 6.25 -10.12
CA MET A 83 -27.76 7.35 -9.52
C MET A 83 -28.81 7.95 -10.47
N LEU A 84 -28.55 7.93 -11.80
CA LEU A 84 -29.48 8.41 -12.81
C LEU A 84 -30.62 7.40 -13.07
N LYS A 85 -30.31 6.10 -12.99
CA LYS A 85 -31.25 5.02 -13.32
C LYS A 85 -32.14 4.57 -12.15
N CYS A 86 -31.67 4.74 -10.92
CA CYS A 86 -32.32 4.19 -9.73
C CYS A 86 -32.89 5.30 -8.85
N ALA A 87 -33.98 5.05 -8.12
CA ALA A 87 -34.64 6.04 -7.26
C ALA A 87 -34.13 6.05 -5.81
N ASN A 88 -33.44 5.01 -5.35
CA ASN A 88 -32.88 4.93 -3.99
C ASN A 88 -31.56 4.12 -3.96
N THR A 89 -30.85 4.16 -2.82
CA THR A 89 -29.57 3.45 -2.67
C THR A 89 -29.69 1.92 -2.61
N ARG A 90 -30.89 1.38 -2.31
CA ARG A 90 -31.13 -0.07 -2.34
C ARG A 90 -31.24 -0.55 -3.77
N ASP A 91 -31.95 0.17 -4.62
CA ASP A 91 -32.06 -0.14 -6.05
C ASP A 91 -30.70 -0.07 -6.74
N MET A 92 -29.88 0.94 -6.40
CA MET A 92 -28.49 1.02 -6.89
C MET A 92 -27.66 -0.18 -6.44
N ALA A 93 -27.89 -0.68 -5.23
CA ALA A 93 -27.18 -1.82 -4.68
C ALA A 93 -27.50 -3.10 -5.47
N VAL A 94 -28.78 -3.27 -5.84
CA VAL A 94 -29.25 -4.37 -6.70
C VAL A 94 -28.66 -4.24 -8.11
N LEU A 95 -28.72 -3.04 -8.72
CA LEU A 95 -28.20 -2.79 -10.07
C LEU A 95 -26.69 -3.05 -10.17
N LEU A 96 -25.94 -2.61 -9.16
CA LEU A 96 -24.49 -2.75 -9.10
C LEU A 96 -24.04 -4.06 -8.47
N SER A 97 -24.96 -4.94 -8.06
CA SER A 97 -24.67 -6.22 -7.41
C SER A 97 -23.74 -6.11 -6.20
N ILE A 98 -23.93 -5.07 -5.36
CA ILE A 98 -23.15 -4.84 -4.14
C ILE A 98 -24.08 -4.53 -2.96
N SER A 99 -23.56 -4.52 -1.74
CA SER A 99 -24.38 -4.18 -0.57
C SER A 99 -24.75 -2.69 -0.54
N GLN A 100 -25.94 -2.36 -0.01
CA GLN A 100 -26.37 -0.96 0.17
C GLN A 100 -25.35 -0.15 0.99
N ALA A 101 -24.78 -0.76 2.04
CA ALA A 101 -23.75 -0.13 2.85
C ALA A 101 -22.49 0.22 2.04
N SER A 102 -22.13 -0.61 1.05
CA SER A 102 -21.01 -0.34 0.14
C SER A 102 -21.32 0.82 -0.78
N VAL A 103 -22.53 0.88 -1.35
CA VAL A 103 -22.99 2.02 -2.17
C VAL A 103 -22.88 3.32 -1.37
N VAL A 104 -23.45 3.37 -0.16
CA VAL A 104 -23.44 4.58 0.69
C VAL A 104 -22.02 5.02 1.03
N ARG A 105 -21.15 4.09 1.45
CA ARG A 105 -19.74 4.39 1.77
C ARG A 105 -18.98 4.91 0.55
N LYS A 106 -19.18 4.30 -0.63
CA LYS A 106 -18.50 4.70 -1.88
C LYS A 106 -19.03 6.03 -2.39
N MET A 107 -20.33 6.30 -2.33
CA MET A 107 -20.90 7.61 -2.66
C MET A 107 -20.33 8.71 -1.77
N LYS A 108 -20.26 8.50 -0.45
CA LYS A 108 -19.63 9.45 0.48
C LYS A 108 -18.15 9.66 0.15
N ARG A 109 -17.41 8.58 -0.13
CA ARG A 109 -15.99 8.64 -0.53
C ARG A 109 -15.76 9.48 -1.78
N TYR A 110 -16.63 9.38 -2.78
CA TYR A 110 -16.50 10.09 -4.06
C TYR A 110 -17.23 11.44 -4.10
N GLY A 111 -17.80 11.90 -2.97
CA GLY A 111 -18.55 13.15 -2.90
C GLY A 111 -19.82 13.15 -3.74
N LEU A 112 -20.38 11.97 -4.01
CA LEU A 112 -21.62 11.82 -4.76
C LEU A 112 -22.80 12.03 -3.80
N ASN A 113 -23.11 13.30 -3.53
CA ASN A 113 -24.32 13.66 -2.81
C ASN A 113 -25.49 13.70 -3.78
N ARG A 114 -26.50 12.91 -3.46
CA ARG A 114 -27.78 12.99 -4.13
C ARG A 114 -28.47 14.26 -3.66
N LEU A 115 -28.24 15.37 -4.35
CA LEU A 115 -29.13 16.52 -4.23
C LEU A 115 -30.50 16.01 -4.65
N LEU A 116 -31.43 15.99 -3.69
CA LEU A 116 -32.81 15.57 -3.87
C LEU A 116 -33.47 16.48 -4.90
N ASN A 117 -33.33 16.17 -6.18
CA ASN A 117 -34.21 16.71 -7.21
C ASN A 117 -35.53 15.92 -7.11
N HIS A 118 -36.35 16.34 -6.15
CA HIS A 118 -37.79 16.21 -6.27
C HIS A 118 -38.24 17.11 -7.43
N LYS A 119 -38.73 16.51 -8.51
CA LYS A 119 -39.89 16.98 -9.27
C LYS A 119 -40.66 15.77 -9.75
#